data_AF-A0A524G9I7-F1
#
_entry.id   AF-A0A524G9I7-F1
#
_cell.length_a   1.000
_cell.length_b   1.000
_cell.length_c   1.000
_cell.angle_alpha   90.00
_cell.angle_beta   90.00
_cell.angle_gamma   90.00
#
_symmetry.space_group_name_H-M   'P 1'
#
loop_
_entity.id
_entity.type
_entity.pdbx_description
1 polymer ?
#
loop_
_entity_poly.entity_id
_entity_poly.type
_entity_poly.pdbx_seq_one_letter_code
_entity_poly.pdbx_strand_id
1 'polypeptide(L)'
;MVRVTTIGNFLSGIGLTLLAFTIVVKAIATQPEQVLYPLYIWLIALGILGVVLLLSVINTFTEMTGFVHPDDKMISNMLVYIHALATLLVYGLLEGVDIITQGYLYDMGTMIVIAYIFLFVFVFFGSRISEGAESGQIKEMTSRFMLISLALGVIMAGAYLLLSIVKDNFEYSWASGVLMAFAVGLVFVIVAFLGRRYEPVGE
;
A
#
# COMPACT_ATOMS: atom_id res chain seq x y z
N MET A 1 5.27 16.69 -16.57
CA MET A 1 5.09 16.11 -15.22
C MET A 1 3.76 15.40 -15.08
N VAL A 2 2.61 15.98 -15.50
CA VAL A 2 1.35 15.22 -15.73
C VAL A 2 1.62 13.90 -16.48
N ARG A 3 2.45 13.94 -17.54
CA ARG A 3 2.88 12.75 -18.29
C ARG A 3 3.61 11.70 -17.47
N VAL A 4 4.40 12.07 -16.44
CA VAL A 4 5.15 11.12 -15.61
C VAL A 4 4.21 10.39 -14.65
N THR A 5 3.31 11.12 -13.99
CA THR A 5 2.26 10.53 -13.14
C THR A 5 1.33 9.64 -13.95
N THR A 6 0.89 10.08 -15.14
CA THR A 6 0.07 9.25 -16.03
C THR A 6 0.80 7.98 -16.47
N ILE A 7 2.08 8.08 -16.85
CA ILE A 7 2.90 6.90 -17.20
C ILE A 7 3.06 5.97 -16.00
N GLY A 8 3.34 6.49 -14.80
CA GLY A 8 3.46 5.69 -13.58
C GLY A 8 2.16 4.95 -13.23
N ASN A 9 1.01 5.62 -13.37
CA ASN A 9 -0.31 5.02 -13.14
C ASN A 9 -0.62 3.93 -14.18
N PHE A 10 -0.32 4.20 -15.45
CA PHE A 10 -0.48 3.22 -16.52
C PHE A 10 0.40 1.99 -16.31
N LEU A 11 1.68 2.18 -15.98
CA LEU A 11 2.61 1.09 -15.66
C LEU A 11 2.16 0.31 -14.42
N SER A 12 1.62 0.98 -13.39
CA SER A 12 1.06 0.30 -12.22
C SER A 12 -0.15 -0.56 -12.59
N GLY A 13 -1.02 -0.07 -13.47
CA GLY A 13 -2.15 -0.84 -13.99
C GLY A 13 -1.70 -2.07 -14.77
N ILE A 14 -0.67 -1.94 -15.62
CA ILE A 14 -0.07 -3.08 -16.32
C ILE A 14 0.51 -4.06 -15.32
N GLY A 15 1.31 -3.61 -14.35
CA GLY A 15 1.91 -4.47 -13.34
C GLY A 15 0.88 -5.26 -12.54
N LEU A 16 -0.18 -4.60 -12.06
CA LEU A 16 -1.30 -5.25 -11.38
C LEU A 16 -2.03 -6.27 -12.27
N THR A 17 -2.22 -5.94 -13.55
CA THR A 17 -2.82 -6.87 -14.53
C THR A 17 -1.94 -8.09 -14.75
N LEU A 18 -0.62 -7.90 -14.83
CA LEU A 18 0.34 -9.00 -14.96
C LEU A 18 0.34 -9.89 -13.72
N LEU A 19 0.23 -9.32 -12.52
CA LEU A 19 0.11 -10.11 -11.28
C LEU A 19 -1.19 -10.91 -11.23
N ALA A 20 -2.31 -10.32 -11.64
CA ALA A 20 -3.56 -11.07 -11.78
C ALA A 20 -3.40 -12.21 -12.80
N PHE A 21 -2.72 -11.94 -13.91
CA PHE A 21 -2.41 -12.94 -14.92
C PHE A 21 -1.47 -14.03 -14.39
N THR A 22 -0.48 -13.70 -13.55
CA THR A 22 0.37 -14.69 -12.85
C THR A 22 -0.47 -15.70 -12.07
N ILE A 23 -1.49 -15.22 -11.33
CA ILE A 23 -2.39 -16.09 -10.55
C ILE A 23 -3.18 -17.01 -11.48
N VAL A 24 -3.72 -16.47 -12.58
CA VAL A 24 -4.49 -17.25 -13.56
C VAL A 24 -3.61 -18.30 -14.24
N VAL A 25 -2.43 -17.90 -14.73
CA VAL A 25 -1.47 -18.80 -15.38
C VAL A 25 -1.04 -19.91 -14.43
N LYS A 26 -0.78 -19.59 -13.16
CA LYS A 26 -0.49 -20.61 -12.13
C LYS A 26 -1.64 -21.62 -12.01
N ALA A 27 -2.90 -21.16 -12.03
CA ALA A 27 -4.05 -22.04 -11.87
C ALA A 27 -4.28 -22.99 -13.07
N ILE A 28 -3.84 -22.62 -14.27
CA ILE A 28 -4.04 -23.40 -15.50
C ILE A 28 -2.80 -24.14 -16.00
N ALA A 29 -1.60 -23.79 -15.48
CA ALA A 29 -0.35 -24.45 -15.85
C ALA A 29 -0.28 -25.84 -15.21
N THR A 30 -0.73 -26.87 -15.94
CA THR A 30 -0.77 -28.25 -15.45
C THR A 30 0.41 -29.11 -15.91
N GLN A 31 1.23 -28.61 -16.83
CA GLN A 31 2.37 -29.34 -17.39
C GLN A 31 3.69 -28.93 -16.70
N PRO A 32 4.63 -29.86 -16.47
CA PRO A 32 5.89 -29.58 -15.78
C PRO A 32 6.72 -28.45 -16.42
N GLU A 33 6.73 -28.35 -17.75
CA GLU A 33 7.41 -27.28 -18.48
C GLU A 33 6.77 -25.89 -18.31
N GLN A 34 5.51 -25.82 -17.87
CA GLN A 34 4.75 -24.58 -17.70
C GLN A 34 4.86 -23.99 -16.29
N VAL A 35 5.42 -24.74 -15.34
CA VAL A 35 5.59 -24.36 -13.93
C VAL A 35 6.37 -23.04 -13.76
N LEU A 36 7.27 -22.73 -14.70
CA LEU A 36 8.09 -21.51 -14.65
C LEU A 36 7.38 -20.27 -15.22
N TYR A 37 6.28 -20.44 -15.96
CA TYR A 37 5.60 -19.30 -16.59
C TYR A 37 5.07 -18.26 -15.59
N PRO A 38 4.40 -18.66 -14.48
CA PRO A 38 3.99 -17.71 -13.44
C PRO A 38 5.16 -16.91 -12.87
N LEU A 39 6.32 -17.55 -12.67
CA LEU A 39 7.52 -16.89 -12.16
C LEU A 39 8.05 -15.84 -13.14
N TYR A 40 8.10 -16.13 -14.44
CA TYR A 40 8.56 -15.17 -15.43
C TYR A 40 7.63 -13.95 -15.54
N ILE A 41 6.31 -14.17 -15.51
CA ILE A 41 5.33 -13.07 -15.51
C ILE A 41 5.50 -12.22 -14.25
N TRP A 42 5.68 -12.87 -13.09
CA TRP A 42 5.93 -12.18 -11.83
C TRP A 42 7.22 -11.34 -11.86
N LEU A 43 8.31 -11.84 -12.44
CA LEU A 43 9.56 -11.10 -12.59
C LEU A 43 9.39 -9.85 -13.47
N ILE A 44 8.57 -9.93 -14.53
CA ILE A 44 8.25 -8.76 -15.36
C ILE A 44 7.45 -7.74 -14.54
N ALA A 45 6.44 -8.19 -13.79
CA ALA A 45 5.66 -7.32 -12.91
C ALA A 45 6.54 -6.64 -11.84
N LEU A 46 7.49 -7.36 -11.24
CA LEU A 46 8.47 -6.82 -10.31
C LEU A 46 9.35 -5.75 -10.97
N GLY A 47 9.81 -5.99 -12.20
CA GLY A 47 10.58 -4.99 -12.96
C GLY A 47 9.78 -3.71 -13.20
N ILE A 48 8.49 -3.84 -13.54
CA ILE A 48 7.58 -2.70 -13.71
C ILE A 48 7.36 -1.96 -12.39
N LEU A 49 7.19 -2.69 -11.28
CA LEU A 49 7.11 -2.08 -9.94
C LEU A 49 8.37 -1.25 -9.63
N GLY A 50 9.56 -1.75 -9.95
CA GLY A 50 10.81 -1.01 -9.76
C GLY A 50 10.84 0.32 -10.54
N VAL A 51 10.37 0.31 -11.79
CA VAL A 51 10.24 1.52 -12.61
C VAL A 51 9.22 2.48 -12.02
N VAL A 52 8.05 1.97 -11.64
CA VAL A 52 6.96 2.75 -11.02
C VAL A 52 7.45 3.44 -9.74
N LEU A 53 8.13 2.72 -8.85
CA LEU A 53 8.69 3.27 -7.61
C LEU A 53 9.69 4.40 -7.90
N LEU A 54 10.57 4.20 -8.87
CA LEU A 54 11.54 5.22 -9.27
C LEU A 54 10.83 6.48 -9.79
N LEU A 55 9.80 6.32 -10.62
CA LEU A 55 8.99 7.46 -11.09
C LEU A 55 8.26 8.16 -9.94
N SER A 56 7.69 7.42 -8.99
CA SER A 56 7.00 7.98 -7.81
C SER A 56 7.95 8.75 -6.89
N VAL A 57 9.16 8.25 -6.67
CA VAL A 57 10.19 8.95 -5.89
C VAL A 57 10.61 10.23 -6.60
N ILE A 58 10.93 10.16 -7.90
CA ILE A 58 11.27 11.35 -8.69
C ILE A 58 10.13 12.37 -8.61
N ASN A 59 8.89 11.95 -8.82
CA ASN A 59 7.74 12.86 -8.78
C ASN A 59 7.63 13.54 -7.41
N THR A 60 7.71 12.76 -6.33
CA THR A 60 7.59 13.26 -4.95
C THR A 60 8.64 14.31 -4.59
N PHE A 61 9.91 14.12 -4.98
CA PHE A 61 11.00 15.01 -4.58
C PHE A 61 11.35 16.11 -5.60
N THR A 62 10.86 16.04 -6.83
CA THR A 62 11.10 17.08 -7.85
C THR A 62 9.97 18.10 -7.98
N GLU A 63 8.78 17.80 -7.45
CA GLU A 63 7.61 18.69 -7.50
C GLU A 63 7.66 19.79 -6.42
N MET A 64 8.46 20.85 -6.66
CA MET A 64 8.28 22.15 -5.99
C MET A 64 7.25 23.05 -6.68
N THR A 65 6.53 22.58 -7.71
CA THR A 65 5.65 23.42 -8.55
C THR A 65 4.27 22.79 -8.77
N GLY A 66 3.23 23.57 -8.49
CA GLY A 66 1.80 23.18 -8.43
C GLY A 66 1.12 22.85 -9.76
N PHE A 67 1.72 21.99 -10.60
CA PHE A 67 1.17 21.62 -11.92
C PHE A 67 0.56 20.20 -11.99
N VAL A 68 0.39 19.51 -10.87
CA VAL A 68 -0.27 18.19 -10.81
C VAL A 68 -1.39 18.25 -9.76
N HIS A 69 -2.60 17.86 -10.16
CA HIS A 69 -3.76 17.85 -9.27
C HIS A 69 -3.47 16.94 -8.07
N PRO A 70 -3.76 17.37 -6.82
CA PRO A 70 -3.50 16.55 -5.64
C PRO A 70 -4.10 15.14 -5.72
N ASP A 71 -5.26 15.01 -6.36
CA ASP A 71 -5.93 13.73 -6.61
C ASP A 71 -5.11 12.78 -7.47
N ASP A 72 -4.40 13.27 -8.50
CA ASP A 72 -3.58 12.43 -9.38
C ASP A 72 -2.37 11.85 -8.63
N LYS A 73 -1.80 12.63 -7.70
CA LYS A 73 -0.71 12.16 -6.83
C LYS A 73 -1.21 11.14 -5.81
N MET A 74 -2.39 11.38 -5.23
CA MET A 74 -3.02 10.46 -4.30
C MET A 74 -3.29 9.10 -4.96
N ILE A 75 -3.91 9.11 -6.15
CA ILE A 75 -4.17 7.90 -6.94
C ILE A 75 -2.85 7.17 -7.28
N SER A 76 -1.81 7.91 -7.68
CA SER A 76 -0.52 7.30 -8.00
C SER A 76 0.10 6.57 -6.81
N ASN A 77 0.11 7.20 -5.63
CA ASN A 77 0.62 6.58 -4.40
C ASN A 77 -0.20 5.37 -3.96
N MET A 78 -1.52 5.39 -4.17
CA MET A 78 -2.39 4.25 -3.91
C MET A 78 -2.10 3.08 -4.85
N LEU A 79 -1.92 3.33 -6.14
CA LEU A 79 -1.59 2.30 -7.13
C LEU A 79 -0.23 1.68 -6.82
N VAL A 80 0.76 2.48 -6.46
CA VAL A 80 2.10 2.01 -6.04
C VAL A 80 2.00 1.12 -4.80
N TYR A 81 1.21 1.54 -3.81
CA TYR A 81 0.97 0.76 -2.59
C TYR A 81 0.34 -0.60 -2.87
N ILE A 82 -0.76 -0.62 -3.63
CA ILE A 82 -1.47 -1.85 -4.00
C ILE A 82 -0.57 -2.75 -4.87
N HIS A 83 0.19 -2.17 -5.80
CA HIS A 83 1.13 -2.92 -6.64
C HIS A 83 2.26 -3.53 -5.83
N ALA A 84 2.87 -2.79 -4.90
CA ALA A 84 3.92 -3.31 -4.04
C ALA A 84 3.44 -4.48 -3.17
N LEU A 85 2.26 -4.32 -2.55
CA LEU A 85 1.66 -5.37 -1.72
C LEU A 85 1.29 -6.60 -2.56
N ALA A 86 0.66 -6.40 -3.72
CA ALA A 86 0.28 -7.49 -4.62
C ALA A 86 1.51 -8.27 -5.11
N THR A 87 2.59 -7.58 -5.52
CA THR A 87 3.82 -8.23 -5.97
C THR A 87 4.39 -9.12 -4.87
N LEU A 88 4.43 -8.62 -3.64
CA LEU A 88 4.92 -9.36 -2.48
C LEU A 88 4.06 -10.60 -2.18
N LEU A 89 2.74 -10.43 -2.17
CA LEU A 89 1.82 -11.53 -1.83
C LEU A 89 1.76 -12.60 -2.91
N VAL A 90 1.73 -12.20 -4.19
CA VAL A 90 1.71 -13.13 -5.33
C VAL A 90 2.98 -13.95 -5.41
N TYR A 91 4.13 -13.43 -4.96
CA TYR A 91 5.36 -14.21 -4.86
C TYR A 91 5.16 -15.46 -4.00
N GLY A 92 4.52 -15.33 -2.84
CA GLY A 92 4.24 -16.48 -1.96
C GLY A 92 3.26 -17.50 -2.54
N LEU A 93 2.54 -17.14 -3.61
CA LEU A 93 1.69 -18.09 -4.34
C LEU A 93 2.48 -18.89 -5.38
N LEU A 94 3.71 -18.54 -5.72
CA LEU A 94 4.48 -19.25 -6.73
C LEU A 94 4.86 -20.66 -6.28
N GLU A 95 5.06 -21.54 -7.25
CA GLU A 95 5.51 -22.89 -6.98
C GLU A 95 6.95 -22.91 -6.45
N GLY A 96 7.21 -23.76 -5.47
CA GLY A 96 8.52 -23.88 -4.82
C GLY A 96 8.74 -22.91 -3.64
N VAL A 97 7.78 -22.05 -3.31
CA VAL A 97 7.83 -21.24 -2.08
C VAL A 97 7.34 -22.06 -0.90
N ASP A 98 8.16 -22.18 0.13
CA ASP A 98 7.87 -22.94 1.33
C ASP A 98 6.99 -22.16 2.33
N ILE A 99 6.40 -22.89 3.28
CA ILE A 99 5.46 -22.33 4.25
C ILE A 99 6.09 -21.29 5.19
N ILE A 100 7.39 -21.40 5.46
CA ILE A 100 8.10 -20.45 6.34
C ILE A 100 8.25 -19.12 5.58
N THR A 101 8.68 -19.17 4.33
CA THR A 101 8.77 -17.98 3.46
C THR A 101 7.39 -17.34 3.26
N GLN A 102 6.34 -18.12 3.03
CA GLN A 102 4.96 -17.62 2.99
C GLN A 102 4.58 -16.88 4.28
N GLY A 103 4.95 -17.42 5.44
CA GLY A 103 4.75 -16.76 6.73
C GLY A 103 5.43 -15.40 6.81
N TYR A 104 6.70 -15.31 6.40
CA TYR A 104 7.44 -14.05 6.36
C TYR A 104 6.86 -13.04 5.37
N LEU A 105 6.43 -13.49 4.19
CA LEU A 105 5.77 -12.63 3.21
C LEU A 105 4.46 -12.06 3.75
N TYR A 106 3.66 -12.89 4.42
CA TYR A 106 2.43 -12.40 5.04
C TYR A 106 2.71 -11.35 6.12
N ASP A 107 3.71 -11.57 6.97
CA ASP A 107 4.08 -10.62 8.02
C ASP A 107 4.62 -9.32 7.42
N MET A 108 5.44 -9.39 6.38
CA MET A 108 5.91 -8.21 5.63
C MET A 108 4.74 -7.42 5.03
N GLY A 109 3.78 -8.10 4.39
CA GLY A 109 2.58 -7.47 3.85
C GLY A 109 1.74 -6.80 4.94
N THR A 110 1.55 -7.47 6.08
CA THR A 110 0.86 -6.95 7.25
C THR A 110 1.53 -5.67 7.77
N MET A 111 2.87 -5.65 7.85
CA MET A 111 3.63 -4.47 8.27
C MET A 111 3.47 -3.29 7.29
N ILE A 112 3.43 -3.55 5.98
CA ILE A 112 3.17 -2.52 4.96
C ILE A 112 1.78 -1.90 5.15
N VAL A 113 0.75 -2.72 5.38
CA VAL A 113 -0.61 -2.23 5.67
C VAL A 113 -0.65 -1.39 6.93
N ILE A 114 -0.03 -1.87 8.02
CA ILE A 114 0.03 -1.15 9.30
C ILE A 114 0.76 0.19 9.15
N ALA A 115 1.86 0.24 8.40
CA ALA A 115 2.57 1.49 8.11
C ALA A 115 1.66 2.49 7.35
N TYR A 116 0.81 2.00 6.45
CA TYR A 116 -0.16 2.84 5.74
C TYR A 116 -1.27 3.38 6.66
N ILE A 117 -1.77 2.55 7.60
CA ILE A 117 -2.70 2.99 8.65
C ILE A 117 -2.05 4.09 9.51
N PHE A 118 -0.79 3.88 9.91
CA PHE A 118 -0.01 4.85 10.68
C PHE A 118 0.05 6.21 9.96
N LEU A 119 0.45 6.22 8.69
CA LEU A 119 0.53 7.44 7.89
C LEU A 119 -0.84 8.13 7.77
N PHE A 120 -1.91 7.37 7.53
CA PHE A 120 -3.25 7.93 7.41
C PHE A 120 -3.72 8.62 8.70
N VAL A 121 -3.59 7.95 9.85
CA VAL A 121 -3.97 8.54 11.15
C VAL A 121 -3.12 9.78 11.43
N PHE A 122 -1.82 9.72 11.16
CA PHE A 122 -0.92 10.85 11.37
C PHE A 122 -1.32 12.07 10.53
N VAL A 123 -1.62 11.88 9.24
CA VAL A 123 -2.10 12.96 8.35
C VAL A 123 -3.46 13.49 8.79
N PHE A 124 -4.38 12.61 9.19
CA PHE A 124 -5.74 13.02 9.57
C PHE A 124 -5.78 13.86 10.84
N PHE A 125 -4.97 13.50 11.84
CA PHE A 125 -4.91 14.20 13.13
C PHE A 125 -3.81 15.28 13.19
N GLY A 126 -2.90 15.33 12.21
CA GLY A 126 -1.79 16.27 12.15
C GLY A 126 -2.21 17.74 12.31
N SER A 127 -3.29 18.16 11.63
CA SER A 127 -3.79 19.54 11.72
C SER A 127 -4.28 19.91 13.13
N ARG A 128 -4.93 18.97 13.83
CA ARG A 128 -5.40 19.17 15.21
C ARG A 128 -4.29 19.14 16.24
N ILE A 129 -3.17 18.47 15.93
CA ILE A 129 -1.95 18.50 16.74
C ILE A 129 -1.28 19.87 16.59
N SER A 130 -1.23 20.42 15.37
CA SER A 130 -0.58 21.71 15.11
C SER A 130 -1.37 22.93 15.57
N GLU A 131 -2.70 22.87 15.68
CA GLU A 131 -3.52 23.97 16.23
C GLU A 131 -3.12 24.39 17.66
N GLY A 132 -2.59 23.47 18.48
CA GLY A 132 -2.05 23.80 19.81
C GLY A 132 -0.70 24.54 19.80
N ALA A 133 -0.04 24.63 18.64
CA ALA A 133 1.21 25.38 18.48
C ALA A 133 0.97 26.90 18.45
N GLU A 134 -0.15 27.32 17.85
CA GLU A 134 -0.47 28.72 17.60
C GLU A 134 -0.88 29.47 18.89
N SER A 135 -1.28 28.75 19.95
CA SER A 135 -1.67 29.31 21.24
C SER A 135 -0.54 29.32 22.30
N GLY A 136 0.67 28.86 21.96
CA GLY A 136 1.79 28.78 22.92
C GLY A 136 1.62 27.70 24.00
N GLN A 137 0.63 26.80 23.86
CA GLN A 137 0.32 25.75 24.83
C GLN A 137 1.12 24.46 24.57
N ILE A 138 2.45 24.53 24.72
CA ILE A 138 3.37 23.40 24.47
C ILE A 138 2.96 22.14 25.26
N LYS A 139 2.53 22.30 26.52
CA LYS A 139 2.06 21.18 27.37
C LYS A 139 0.80 20.50 26.82
N GLU A 140 -0.10 21.26 26.23
CA GLU A 140 -1.34 20.73 25.66
C GLU A 140 -1.09 20.01 24.34
N MET A 141 -0.18 20.53 23.51
CA MET A 141 0.28 19.85 22.30
C MET A 141 0.93 18.49 22.62
N THR A 142 1.86 18.44 23.58
CA THR A 142 2.49 17.17 23.98
C THR A 142 1.46 16.16 24.50
N SER A 143 0.50 16.60 25.30
CA SER A 143 -0.59 15.74 25.79
C SER A 143 -1.47 15.19 24.67
N ARG A 144 -1.85 16.03 23.70
CA ARG A 144 -2.64 15.62 22.53
C ARG A 144 -1.87 14.64 21.66
N PHE A 145 -0.58 14.89 21.43
CA PHE A 145 0.30 14.00 20.67
C PHE A 145 0.44 12.63 21.34
N MET A 146 0.68 12.59 22.67
CA MET A 146 0.78 11.34 23.42
C MET A 146 -0.52 10.52 23.34
N LEU A 147 -1.68 11.17 23.47
CA LEU A 147 -2.97 10.49 23.41
C LEU A 147 -3.24 9.92 22.01
N ILE A 148 -2.96 10.68 20.95
CA ILE A 148 -3.12 10.22 19.57
C ILE A 148 -2.14 9.08 19.27
N SER A 149 -0.91 9.16 19.76
CA SER A 149 0.09 8.10 19.59
C SER A 149 -0.32 6.81 20.31
N LEU A 150 -0.91 6.92 21.50
CA LEU A 150 -1.45 5.77 22.24
C LEU A 150 -2.62 5.13 21.49
N ALA A 151 -3.58 5.94 21.01
CA ALA A 151 -4.70 5.45 20.23
C ALA A 151 -4.22 4.77 18.94
N LEU A 152 -3.21 5.32 18.29
CA LEU A 152 -2.59 4.75 17.11
C LEU A 152 -1.92 3.40 17.41
N GLY A 153 -1.19 3.30 18.51
CA GLY A 153 -0.60 2.03 18.97
C GLY A 153 -1.65 0.94 19.18
N VAL A 154 -2.79 1.28 19.78
CA VAL A 154 -3.91 0.34 19.96
C VAL A 154 -4.51 -0.10 18.63
N ILE A 155 -4.72 0.83 17.68
CA ILE A 155 -5.25 0.52 16.34
C ILE A 155 -4.29 -0.39 15.58
N MET A 156 -2.99 -0.09 15.61
CA MET A 156 -1.95 -0.89 14.94
C MET A 156 -1.86 -2.29 15.54
N ALA A 157 -1.89 -2.41 16.87
CA ALA A 157 -1.89 -3.71 17.55
C ALA A 157 -3.15 -4.52 17.24
N GLY A 158 -4.32 -3.88 17.19
CA GLY A 158 -5.57 -4.51 16.80
C GLY A 158 -5.55 -5.01 15.34
N ALA A 159 -5.02 -4.20 14.42
CA ALA A 159 -4.85 -4.58 13.01
C ALA A 159 -3.88 -5.77 12.86
N TYR A 160 -2.75 -5.74 13.58
CA TYR A 160 -1.81 -6.86 13.61
C TYR A 160 -2.49 -8.14 14.11
N LEU A 161 -3.17 -8.07 15.27
CA LEU A 161 -3.87 -9.22 15.85
C LEU A 161 -4.88 -9.82 14.87
N LEU A 162 -5.70 -8.98 14.23
CA LEU A 162 -6.70 -9.43 13.27
C LEU A 162 -6.05 -10.15 12.08
N LEU A 163 -4.97 -9.59 11.52
CA LEU A 163 -4.26 -10.18 10.39
C LEU A 163 -3.48 -11.45 10.78
N SER A 164 -2.93 -11.52 12.00
CA SER A 164 -2.31 -12.73 12.53
C SER A 164 -3.34 -13.86 12.71
N ILE A 165 -4.54 -13.55 13.21
CA ILE A 165 -5.62 -14.56 13.28
C ILE A 165 -5.97 -15.08 11.89
N VAL A 166 -6.03 -14.21 10.87
CA VAL A 166 -6.26 -14.64 9.48
C VAL A 166 -5.12 -15.54 8.98
N LYS A 167 -3.87 -15.17 9.23
CA LYS A 167 -2.69 -15.97 8.87
C LYS A 167 -2.74 -17.37 9.49
N ASP A 168 -3.09 -17.46 10.77
CA ASP A 168 -3.01 -18.71 11.53
C ASP A 168 -4.18 -19.67 11.23
N ASN A 169 -5.31 -19.16 10.73
CA ASN A 169 -6.52 -19.96 10.48
C ASN A 169 -6.78 -20.28 9.00
N PHE A 170 -6.09 -19.62 8.07
CA PHE A 170 -6.32 -19.79 6.63
C PHE A 170 -5.04 -20.22 5.91
N GLU A 171 -5.20 -20.98 4.82
CA GLU A 171 -4.10 -21.23 3.89
C GLU A 171 -3.61 -19.91 3.30
N TYR A 172 -2.31 -19.84 2.96
CA TYR A 172 -1.68 -18.61 2.46
C TYR A 172 -2.44 -17.99 1.28
N SER A 173 -3.04 -18.79 0.40
CA SER A 173 -3.85 -18.27 -0.73
C SER A 173 -5.07 -17.47 -0.28
N TRP A 174 -5.78 -17.94 0.74
CA TRP A 174 -6.93 -17.25 1.31
C TRP A 174 -6.49 -16.09 2.19
N ALA A 175 -5.48 -16.31 3.04
CA ALA A 175 -4.96 -15.28 3.93
C ALA A 175 -4.46 -14.06 3.14
N SER A 176 -3.66 -14.28 2.10
CA SER A 176 -3.15 -13.21 1.22
C SER A 176 -4.28 -12.48 0.47
N GLY A 177 -5.31 -13.22 0.02
CA GLY A 177 -6.52 -12.62 -0.55
C GLY A 177 -7.25 -11.71 0.42
N VAL A 178 -7.41 -12.12 1.68
CA VAL A 178 -8.03 -11.31 2.74
C VAL A 178 -7.19 -10.07 3.04
N LEU A 179 -5.88 -10.20 3.16
CA LEU A 179 -4.96 -9.08 3.39
C LEU A 179 -5.01 -8.07 2.24
N MET A 180 -5.05 -8.55 0.99
CA MET A 180 -5.18 -7.69 -0.18
C MET A 180 -6.55 -6.98 -0.23
N ALA A 181 -7.63 -7.69 0.07
CA ALA A 181 -8.97 -7.09 0.14
C ALA A 181 -9.04 -6.02 1.25
N PHE A 182 -8.43 -6.29 2.39
CA PHE A 182 -8.30 -5.32 3.49
C PHE A 182 -7.51 -4.08 3.05
N ALA A 183 -6.38 -4.25 2.38
CA ALA A 183 -5.57 -3.15 1.86
C ALA A 183 -6.32 -2.29 0.84
N VAL A 184 -7.04 -2.91 -0.10
CA VAL A 184 -7.91 -2.19 -1.05
C VAL A 184 -9.03 -1.45 -0.33
N GLY A 185 -9.68 -2.09 0.65
CA GLY A 185 -10.69 -1.44 1.49
C GLY A 185 -10.15 -0.23 2.26
N LEU A 186 -8.95 -0.34 2.81
CA LEU A 186 -8.26 0.76 3.48
C LEU A 186 -8.03 1.92 2.52
N VAL A 187 -7.60 1.64 1.29
CA VAL A 187 -7.42 2.66 0.24
C VAL A 187 -8.73 3.40 -0.05
N PHE A 188 -9.86 2.69 -0.17
CA PHE A 188 -11.17 3.33 -0.34
C PHE A 188 -11.56 4.22 0.85
N VAL A 189 -11.31 3.76 2.07
CA VAL A 189 -11.54 4.54 3.30
C VAL A 189 -10.71 5.82 3.26
N ILE A 190 -9.42 5.72 2.96
CA ILE A 190 -8.51 6.86 2.88
C ILE A 190 -9.02 7.90 1.88
N VAL A 191 -9.42 7.48 0.67
CA VAL A 191 -9.97 8.38 -0.35
C VAL A 191 -11.25 9.06 0.14
N ALA A 192 -12.17 8.31 0.74
CA ALA A 192 -13.44 8.87 1.22
C ALA A 192 -13.24 9.95 2.30
N PHE A 193 -12.21 9.81 3.14
CA PHE A 193 -11.90 10.75 4.21
C PHE A 193 -10.96 11.90 3.80
N LEU A 194 -9.98 11.66 2.91
CA LEU A 194 -9.01 12.67 2.45
C LEU A 194 -9.49 13.44 1.21
N GLY A 195 -10.31 12.85 0.36
CA GLY A 195 -10.83 13.51 -0.86
C GLY A 195 -11.67 14.75 -0.56
N ARG A 196 -12.13 14.94 0.69
CA ARG A 196 -12.80 16.18 1.14
C ARG A 196 -11.85 17.27 1.65
N ARG A 197 -10.57 16.96 1.85
CA ARG A 197 -9.55 17.89 2.40
C ARG A 197 -8.60 18.43 1.34
N TYR A 198 -8.59 17.84 0.15
CA TYR A 198 -7.85 18.34 -1.02
C TYR A 198 -8.75 19.24 -1.87
N GLU A 199 -9.28 20.31 -1.29
CA GLU A 199 -9.68 21.47 -2.09
C GLU A 199 -8.41 22.12 -2.63
N PRO A 200 -8.39 22.59 -3.89
CA PRO A 200 -7.20 23.20 -4.47
C PRO A 200 -6.75 24.38 -3.60
N VAL A 201 -5.53 24.29 -3.08
CA VAL A 201 -4.86 25.42 -2.43
C VAL A 201 -4.44 26.37 -3.55
N GLY A 202 -5.33 27.28 -3.92
CA GLY A 202 -5.05 28.35 -4.87
C GLY A 202 -6.28 28.86 -5.61
N GLU A 203 -6.98 29.81 -4.98
CA GLU A 203 -7.36 31.07 -5.63
C GLU A 203 -6.69 32.22 -4.87
#